data_AF-A0A0C4FAI1-F1
#
_entry.id   AF-A0A0C4FAI1-F1
#
_cell.length_a   1.000
_cell.length_b   1.000
_cell.length_c   1.000
_cell.angle_alpha   90.00
_cell.angle_beta   90.00
_cell.angle_gamma   90.00
#
_symmetry.space_group_name_H-M   'P 1'
#
loop_
_entity.id
_entity.type
_entity.pdbx_description
1 polymer ?
#
loop_
_entity_poly.entity_id
_entity_poly.type
_entity_poly.pdbx_seq_one_letter_code
_entity_poly.pdbx_strand_id
1 'polypeptide(L)'
;MAIDRDKILVSQADHYLQTGKHISAAQIYAQCSKPFEEVVLGFIDRGERDALRYYLISRLEQLKRQDLTQRMMLATWLTEIYLAKINELEVLVGADPSAADQTANIVVEQQLIKDELQQFLRTFKIESLTFLPDGGGSRR
;
A
#
# COMPACT_ATOMS: atom_id res chain seq x y z
N MET A 1 1.73 -28.60 -11.41
CA MET A 1 2.14 -27.43 -12.23
C MET A 1 1.80 -26.10 -11.54
N ALA A 2 0.53 -25.71 -11.33
CA ALA A 2 0.21 -24.42 -10.69
C ALA A 2 0.52 -24.37 -9.18
N ILE A 3 0.24 -25.46 -8.46
CA ILE A 3 0.49 -25.58 -7.01
C ILE A 3 1.98 -25.51 -6.67
N ASP A 4 2.83 -26.09 -7.54
CA ASP A 4 4.28 -26.10 -7.32
C ASP A 4 4.87 -24.71 -7.49
N ARG A 5 4.37 -23.96 -8.48
CA ARG A 5 4.78 -22.56 -8.70
C ARG A 5 4.36 -21.66 -7.54
N ASP A 6 3.14 -21.79 -7.04
CA ASP A 6 2.64 -21.00 -5.92
C ASP A 6 3.50 -21.23 -4.65
N LYS A 7 3.80 -22.50 -4.33
CA LYS A 7 4.70 -22.84 -3.22
C LYS A 7 6.09 -22.23 -3.37
N ILE A 8 6.64 -22.21 -4.59
CA ILE A 8 7.94 -21.58 -4.86
C ILE A 8 7.85 -20.07 -4.60
N LEU A 9 6.79 -19.40 -5.05
CA LEU A 9 6.59 -17.96 -4.82
C LEU A 9 6.45 -17.65 -3.32
N VAL A 10 5.67 -18.43 -2.58
CA VAL A 10 5.55 -18.29 -1.12
C VAL A 10 6.91 -18.43 -0.45
N SER A 11 7.66 -19.48 -0.77
CA SER A 11 9.00 -19.70 -0.21
C SER A 11 9.98 -18.58 -0.57
N GLN A 12 9.91 -18.04 -1.80
CA GLN A 12 10.75 -16.95 -2.24
C GLN A 12 10.41 -15.65 -1.51
N ALA A 13 9.12 -15.34 -1.35
CA ALA A 13 8.67 -14.17 -0.60
C ALA A 13 9.06 -14.25 0.87
N ASP A 14 8.92 -15.42 1.50
CA ASP A 14 9.35 -15.66 2.88
C ASP A 14 10.86 -15.47 3.05
N HIS A 15 11.66 -15.94 2.09
CA HIS A 15 13.09 -15.70 2.08
C HIS A 15 13.43 -14.20 1.96
N TYR A 16 12.74 -13.47 1.09
CA TYR A 16 12.94 -12.02 0.97
C TYR A 16 12.51 -11.26 2.24
N LEU A 17 11.41 -11.66 2.87
CA LEU A 17 10.95 -11.06 4.12
C LEU A 17 11.95 -11.29 5.27
N GLN A 18 12.57 -12.47 5.32
CA GLN A 18 13.59 -12.82 6.33
C GLN A 18 14.94 -12.16 6.08
N THR A 19 15.30 -11.88 4.83
CA THR A 19 16.61 -11.30 4.45
C THR A 19 16.62 -9.77 4.34
N GLY A 20 15.54 -9.10 4.75
CA GLY A 20 15.44 -7.64 4.74
C GLY A 20 15.00 -7.04 3.39
N LYS A 21 14.68 -7.87 2.40
CA LYS A 21 14.26 -7.43 1.05
C LYS A 21 12.75 -7.20 1.00
N HIS A 22 12.25 -6.29 1.84
CA HIS A 22 10.82 -6.16 2.14
C HIS A 22 9.97 -5.74 0.92
N ILE A 23 10.44 -4.79 0.09
CA ILE A 23 9.73 -4.39 -1.14
C ILE A 23 9.62 -5.57 -2.11
N SER A 24 10.69 -6.35 -2.29
CA SER A 24 10.66 -7.54 -3.13
C SER A 24 9.74 -8.62 -2.56
N ALA A 25 9.72 -8.79 -1.24
CA ALA A 25 8.77 -9.68 -0.58
C ALA A 25 7.32 -9.27 -0.88
N ALA A 26 6.99 -7.98 -0.77
CA ALA A 26 5.65 -7.44 -1.05
C ALA A 26 5.20 -7.74 -2.48
N GLN A 27 6.08 -7.54 -3.46
CA GLN A 27 5.80 -7.81 -4.87
C GLN A 27 5.51 -9.29 -5.15
N ILE A 28 6.24 -10.21 -4.51
CA ILE A 28 6.01 -11.65 -4.68
C ILE A 28 4.77 -12.11 -3.90
N TYR A 29 4.55 -11.60 -2.68
CA TYR A 29 3.36 -11.92 -1.90
C TYR A 29 2.07 -11.52 -2.63
N ALA A 30 2.07 -10.42 -3.38
CA ALA A 30 0.93 -9.99 -4.19
C ALA A 30 0.55 -10.97 -5.32
N GLN A 31 1.44 -11.92 -5.66
CA GLN A 31 1.27 -12.88 -6.76
C GLN A 31 1.03 -14.32 -6.28
N CYS A 32 1.08 -14.57 -4.97
CA CYS A 32 0.95 -15.92 -4.41
C CYS A 32 -0.30 -16.05 -3.53
N SER A 33 -0.59 -17.30 -3.14
CA SER A 33 -1.79 -17.66 -2.38
C SER A 33 -1.58 -17.62 -0.87
N LYS A 34 -0.55 -16.93 -0.37
CA LYS A 34 -0.33 -16.78 1.07
C LYS A 34 -1.51 -16.03 1.71
N PRO A 35 -1.99 -16.44 2.89
CA PRO A 35 -3.10 -15.77 3.56
C PRO A 35 -2.80 -14.29 3.78
N PHE A 36 -3.79 -13.44 3.50
CA PHE A 36 -3.64 -11.99 3.57
C PHE A 36 -3.14 -11.53 4.95
N GLU A 37 -3.74 -12.06 6.02
CA GLU A 37 -3.40 -11.72 7.39
C GLU A 37 -1.94 -12.07 7.74
N GLU A 38 -1.46 -13.24 7.32
CA GLU A 38 -0.07 -13.65 7.56
C GLU A 38 0.92 -12.70 6.89
N VAL A 39 0.63 -12.23 5.67
CA VAL A 39 1.48 -11.27 4.97
C VAL A 39 1.46 -9.91 5.67
N VAL A 40 0.28 -9.42 6.05
CA VAL A 40 0.12 -8.13 6.71
C VAL A 40 0.81 -8.12 8.08
N LEU A 41 0.55 -9.11 8.92
CA LEU A 41 1.22 -9.26 10.22
C LEU A 41 2.73 -9.38 10.05
N GLY A 42 3.18 -10.13 9.05
CA GLY A 42 4.61 -10.27 8.74
C GLY A 42 5.33 -8.93 8.50
N PHE A 43 4.68 -7.96 7.86
CA PHE A 43 5.21 -6.61 7.68
C PHE A 43 5.05 -5.73 8.93
N ILE A 44 3.90 -5.80 9.61
CA ILE A 44 3.62 -5.03 10.82
C ILE A 44 4.64 -5.36 11.92
N ASP A 45 4.89 -6.65 12.17
CA ASP A 45 5.82 -7.13 13.21
C ASP A 45 7.26 -6.67 12.97
N ARG A 46 7.61 -6.33 11.72
CA ARG A 46 8.93 -5.83 11.32
C ARG A 46 8.98 -4.30 11.23
N GLY A 47 7.85 -3.60 11.39
CA GLY A 47 7.78 -2.15 11.19
C GLY A 47 7.86 -1.71 9.72
N GLU A 48 7.71 -2.63 8.78
CA GLU A 48 7.97 -2.43 7.35
C GLU A 48 6.75 -1.87 6.60
N ARG A 49 6.35 -0.66 6.98
CA ARG A 49 5.14 0.01 6.47
C ARG A 49 5.23 0.34 4.99
N ASP A 50 6.41 0.70 4.49
CA ASP A 50 6.61 1.01 3.08
C ASP A 50 6.40 -0.22 2.19
N ALA A 51 6.89 -1.40 2.61
CA ALA A 51 6.65 -2.65 1.92
C ALA A 51 5.18 -3.08 1.99
N LEU A 52 4.56 -2.93 3.17
CA LEU A 52 3.13 -3.19 3.34
C LEU A 52 2.29 -2.34 2.37
N ARG A 53 2.63 -1.05 2.19
CA ARG A 53 1.96 -0.15 1.25
C ARG A 53 1.94 -0.71 -0.17
N TYR A 54 3.09 -1.16 -0.69
CA TYR A 54 3.17 -1.79 -2.02
C TYR A 54 2.27 -3.02 -2.13
N TYR A 55 2.30 -3.89 -1.12
CA TYR A 55 1.44 -5.07 -1.09
C TYR A 55 -0.05 -4.69 -1.11
N LEU A 56 -0.47 -3.74 -0.26
CA LEU A 56 -1.87 -3.32 -0.16
C LEU A 56 -2.38 -2.62 -1.44
N ILE A 57 -1.55 -1.84 -2.13
CA ILE A 57 -1.89 -1.27 -3.45
C ILE A 57 -2.20 -2.40 -4.43
N SER A 58 -1.31 -3.37 -4.57
CA SER A 58 -1.53 -4.51 -5.48
C SER A 58 -2.78 -5.32 -5.11
N ARG A 59 -3.05 -5.51 -3.81
CA ARG A 59 -4.28 -6.18 -3.34
C ARG A 59 -5.53 -5.38 -3.67
N LEU A 60 -5.50 -4.05 -3.53
CA LEU A 60 -6.63 -3.20 -3.84
C LEU A 60 -6.97 -3.20 -5.34
N GLU A 61 -5.95 -3.21 -6.20
CA GLU A 61 -6.11 -3.31 -7.67
C GLU A 61 -6.70 -4.65 -8.11
N GLN A 62 -6.45 -5.72 -7.33
CA GLN A 62 -7.00 -7.06 -7.60
C GLN A 62 -8.44 -7.25 -7.09
N LEU A 63 -8.93 -6.40 -6.18
CA LEU A 63 -10.30 -6.48 -5.67
C LEU A 63 -11.30 -6.07 -6.75
N LYS A 64 -12.46 -6.74 -6.77
CA LYS A 64 -13.54 -6.34 -7.68
C LYS A 64 -14.12 -5.02 -7.20
N ARG A 65 -14.57 -4.18 -8.14
CA ARG A 65 -15.14 -2.87 -7.82
C ARG A 65 -16.32 -2.93 -6.82
N GLN A 66 -17.07 -4.03 -6.84
CA GLN A 66 -18.21 -4.29 -5.95
C GLN A 66 -17.84 -4.69 -4.51
N ASP A 67 -16.57 -5.02 -4.24
CA ASP A 67 -16.10 -5.45 -2.91
C ASP A 67 -15.89 -4.24 -1.99
N LEU A 68 -16.93 -3.41 -1.83
CA LEU A 68 -16.84 -2.06 -1.27
C LEU A 68 -16.24 -2.06 0.14
N THR A 69 -16.64 -2.99 1.01
CA THR A 69 -16.13 -3.08 2.38
C THR A 69 -14.62 -3.33 2.40
N GLN A 70 -14.15 -4.30 1.62
CA GLN A 70 -12.74 -4.66 1.54
C GLN A 70 -11.93 -3.53 0.92
N ARG A 71 -12.43 -2.93 -0.16
CA ARG A 71 -11.79 -1.78 -0.82
C ARG A 71 -11.68 -0.58 0.11
N MET A 72 -12.73 -0.27 0.87
CA MET A 72 -12.70 0.81 1.86
C MET A 72 -11.69 0.52 2.96
N MET A 73 -11.66 -0.70 3.51
CA MET A 73 -10.69 -1.08 4.54
C MET A 73 -9.24 -0.91 4.05
N LEU A 74 -8.92 -1.43 2.86
CA LEU A 74 -7.58 -1.26 2.28
C LEU A 74 -7.25 0.21 2.01
N ALA A 75 -8.22 1.00 1.54
CA ALA A 75 -8.01 2.42 1.27
C ALA A 75 -7.78 3.23 2.55
N THR A 76 -8.51 2.92 3.62
CA THR A 76 -8.28 3.51 4.95
C THR A 76 -6.88 3.19 5.44
N TRP A 77 -6.46 1.91 5.40
CA TRP A 77 -5.12 1.51 5.83
C TRP A 77 -4.02 2.14 4.99
N LEU A 78 -4.17 2.22 3.67
CA LEU A 78 -3.23 2.92 2.79
C LEU A 78 -3.12 4.40 3.17
N THR A 79 -4.25 5.07 3.40
CA THR A 79 -4.28 6.48 3.82
C THR A 79 -3.53 6.67 5.14
N GLU A 80 -3.75 5.80 6.12
CA GLU A 80 -3.01 5.82 7.40
C GLU A 80 -1.51 5.67 7.21
N ILE A 81 -1.06 4.73 6.34
CA ILE A 81 0.36 4.52 6.05
C ILE A 81 0.98 5.76 5.39
N TYR A 82 0.31 6.34 4.39
CA TYR A 82 0.78 7.57 3.73
C TYR A 82 0.93 8.73 4.72
N LEU A 83 -0.09 8.97 5.55
CA LEU A 83 -0.05 10.04 6.54
C LEU A 83 1.05 9.82 7.59
N ALA A 84 1.21 8.58 8.07
CA ALA A 84 2.28 8.23 9.00
C ALA A 84 3.66 8.52 8.41
N LYS A 85 3.90 8.13 7.15
CA LYS A 85 5.17 8.39 6.45
C LYS A 85 5.42 9.88 6.23
N ILE A 86 4.39 10.65 5.84
CA ILE A 86 4.53 12.11 5.67
C ILE A 86 4.90 12.78 7.00
N ASN A 87 4.25 12.38 8.09
CA ASN A 87 4.53 12.91 9.43
C ASN A 87 5.95 12.54 9.89
N GLU A 88 6.39 11.31 9.63
CA GLU A 88 7.76 10.87 9.94
C GLU A 88 8.80 11.72 9.19
N LEU A 89 8.62 11.93 7.90
CA LEU A 89 9.52 12.76 7.09
C LEU A 89 9.49 14.23 7.53
N GLU A 90 8.34 14.76 7.94
CA GLU A 90 8.22 16.13 8.46
C GLU A 90 9.02 16.33 9.76
N VAL A 91 8.96 15.35 10.67
CA VAL A 91 9.75 15.37 11.91
C VAL A 91 11.25 15.33 11.59
N LEU A 92 11.67 14.50 10.62
CA LEU A 92 13.08 14.40 10.21
C LEU A 92 13.61 15.70 9.60
N VAL A 93 12.81 16.41 8.80
CA VAL A 93 13.16 17.74 8.26
C VAL A 93 13.38 18.76 9.38
N GLY A 94 12.57 18.70 10.46
CA GLY A 94 12.69 19.60 11.60
C GLY A 94 13.81 19.29 12.60
N ALA A 95 14.41 18.08 12.53
CA ALA A 95 15.33 17.58 13.54
C ALA A 95 16.76 18.12 13.43
N ASP A 96 17.27 18.38 12.22
CA ASP A 96 18.62 18.92 12.01
C ASP A 96 18.69 19.90 10.83
N PRO A 97 18.63 21.23 11.10
CA PRO A 97 18.72 22.25 10.06
C PRO A 97 20.15 22.46 9.53
N SER A 98 21.18 21.80 10.08
CA SER A 98 22.57 21.95 9.66
C SER A 98 22.98 20.99 8.54
N ALA A 99 22.19 19.94 8.29
CA ALA A 99 22.42 18.94 7.25
C ALA A 99 21.62 19.24 5.96
N ALA A 100 21.84 20.42 5.36
CA ALA A 100 21.05 20.94 4.24
C ALA A 100 20.85 19.94 3.07
N ASP A 101 21.87 19.18 2.70
CA ASP A 101 21.78 18.17 1.63
C ASP A 101 20.88 16.99 2.02
N GLN A 102 20.91 16.55 3.27
CA GLN A 102 20.02 15.49 3.77
C GLN A 102 18.58 15.99 3.87
N THR A 103 18.39 17.22 4.34
CA THR A 103 17.09 17.89 4.36
C THR A 103 16.49 17.98 2.97
N ALA A 104 17.27 18.35 1.95
CA ALA A 104 16.80 18.42 0.57
C ALA A 104 16.30 17.06 0.04
N ASN A 105 17.03 15.98 0.31
CA ASN A 105 16.61 14.62 -0.08
C ASN A 105 15.31 14.20 0.61
N ILE A 106 15.17 14.45 1.91
CA ILE A 106 13.96 14.12 2.68
C ILE A 106 12.77 14.93 2.19
N VAL A 107 12.96 16.20 1.84
CA VAL A 107 11.91 17.06 1.26
C VAL A 107 11.44 16.52 -0.09
N VAL A 108 12.36 16.05 -0.94
CA VAL A 108 12.01 15.42 -2.22
C VAL A 108 11.21 14.13 -1.98
N GLU A 109 11.65 13.26 -1.08
CA GLU A 109 10.91 12.04 -0.72
C GLU A 109 9.50 12.38 -0.19
N GLN A 110 9.39 13.38 0.69
CA GLN A 110 8.11 13.81 1.23
C GLN A 110 7.17 14.28 0.12
N GLN A 111 7.67 15.04 -0.85
CA GLN A 111 6.87 15.49 -1.99
C GLN A 111 6.40 14.31 -2.85
N LEU A 112 7.27 13.34 -3.12
CA LEU A 112 6.89 12.13 -3.87
C LEU A 112 5.78 11.35 -3.18
N ILE A 113 5.87 11.15 -1.86
CA ILE A 113 4.85 10.43 -1.08
C ILE A 113 3.52 11.21 -1.05
N LYS A 114 3.58 12.55 -0.96
CA LYS A 114 2.39 13.40 -1.05
C LYS A 114 1.71 13.29 -2.43
N ASP A 115 2.50 13.32 -3.50
CA ASP A 115 1.98 13.21 -4.86
C ASP A 115 1.35 11.83 -5.09
N GLU A 116 1.99 10.77 -4.58
CA GLU A 116 1.46 9.41 -4.65
C GLU A 116 0.14 9.25 -3.87
N LEU A 117 0.04 9.82 -2.65
CA LEU A 117 -1.21 9.87 -1.89
C LEU A 117 -2.31 10.61 -2.66
N GLN A 118 -1.99 11.78 -3.25
CA GLN A 118 -2.97 12.54 -4.04
C GLN A 118 -3.45 11.75 -5.25
N GLN A 119 -2.54 11.10 -5.97
CA GLN A 119 -2.87 10.25 -7.12
C GLN A 119 -3.75 9.07 -6.71
N PHE A 120 -3.41 8.42 -5.60
CA PHE A 120 -4.19 7.34 -5.00
C PHE A 120 -5.62 7.78 -4.68
N LEU A 121 -5.80 8.88 -3.93
CA LEU A 121 -7.12 9.39 -3.54
C LEU A 121 -7.96 9.82 -4.74
N ARG A 122 -7.34 10.44 -5.75
CA ARG A 122 -8.03 10.79 -7.01
C ARG A 122 -8.55 9.56 -7.72
N THR A 123 -7.71 8.54 -7.87
CA THR A 123 -8.06 7.29 -8.55
C THR A 123 -9.18 6.56 -7.80
N PHE A 124 -9.04 6.39 -6.48
CA PHE A 124 -10.05 5.74 -5.64
C PHE A 124 -11.39 6.49 -5.64
N LYS A 125 -11.37 7.82 -5.65
CA LYS A 125 -12.59 8.65 -5.75
C LYS A 125 -13.29 8.46 -7.10
N ILE A 126 -12.56 8.41 -8.21
CA ILE A 126 -13.14 8.18 -9.53
C ILE A 126 -13.80 6.80 -9.60
N GLU A 127 -13.13 5.78 -9.06
CA GLU A 127 -13.67 4.42 -9.04
C GLU A 127 -14.91 4.28 -8.15
N SER A 128 -15.00 5.03 -7.05
CA SER A 128 -16.20 5.03 -6.20
C SER A 128 -17.35 5.82 -6.80
N LEU A 129 -17.09 6.95 -7.49
CA LEU A 129 -18.13 7.77 -8.13
C LEU A 129 -18.73 7.15 -9.40
N THR A 130 -17.93 6.45 -10.20
CA THR A 130 -18.39 5.77 -11.43
C THR A 130 -19.37 4.63 -11.16
N PHE A 131 -19.50 4.20 -9.90
CA PHE A 131 -20.40 3.13 -9.48
C PHE A 131 -21.63 3.65 -8.72
N LEU A 132 -21.87 4.96 -8.64
CA LEU A 132 -23.17 5.44 -8.16
C LEU A 132 -24.25 4.84 -9.09
N PRO A 133 -25.10 3.90 -8.61
CA PRO A 133 -26.21 3.43 -9.41
C PRO A 133 -27.03 4.66 -9.70
N ASP A 134 -27.24 4.95 -10.98
CA ASP A 134 -28.04 6.07 -11.43
C ASP A 134 -29.28 6.11 -10.55
N GLY A 135 -29.46 7.21 -9.81
CA GLY A 135 -30.57 7.36 -8.89
C GLY A 135 -31.84 7.14 -9.69
N GLY A 136 -32.40 5.94 -9.56
CA GLY A 136 -33.56 5.50 -10.32
C GLY A 136 -34.72 6.42 -10.00
N GLY A 137 -34.88 7.44 -10.83
CA GLY A 137 -36.07 8.27 -10.86
C GLY A 137 -37.26 7.38 -11.16
N SER A 138 -38.16 7.29 -10.17
CA SER A 138 -39.61 7.16 -10.27
C SER A 138 -40.18 6.50 -11.52
N ARG A 139 -40.87 5.36 -11.35
CA ARG A 139 -42.23 5.14 -11.88
C ARG A 139 -42.81 3.79 -11.46
N ARG A 140 -44.02 3.91 -10.88
CA ARG A 140 -45.08 2.93 -10.57
C ARG A 140 -45.08 2.36 -9.15
#